data_AF-A0A8C2TG96-F1
#
_entry.id   AF-A0A8C2TG96-F1
#
_cell.length_a   1.000
_cell.length_b   1.000
_cell.length_c   1.000
_cell.angle_alpha   90.00
_cell.angle_beta   90.00
_cell.angle_gamma   90.00
#
_symmetry.space_group_name_H-M   'P 1'
#
loop_
_entity.id
_entity.type
_entity.pdbx_description
1 polymer ?
#
loop_
_entity_poly.entity_id
_entity_poly.type
_entity_poly.pdbx_seq_one_letter_code
_entity_poly.pdbx_strand_id
1 'polypeptide(L)'
;TPPKLSHLCSFQASCSEYQLSGSGNLACPRIFQPVCGTDNVTYPNECSLCRQILLLNMFLLHYLQIDCSNFKRTDLYCTEEYVPHCGSDGVTYGNKCYFCIAVLKSHGSLSLQHLGEC
;
A
#
# COMPACT_ATOMS: atom_id res chain seq x y z
N THR A 1 34.76 17.12 -8.81
CA THR A 1 33.34 17.15 -8.38
C THR A 1 32.67 15.87 -8.83
N PRO A 2 31.92 15.15 -7.97
CA PRO A 2 31.20 13.96 -8.43
C PRO A 2 30.23 14.38 -9.55
N PRO A 3 30.10 13.59 -10.63
CA PRO A 3 29.24 13.94 -11.74
C PRO A 3 27.81 14.11 -11.23
N LYS A 4 27.14 15.19 -11.64
CA LYS A 4 25.73 15.41 -11.34
C LYS A 4 24.94 14.21 -11.87
N LEU A 5 24.33 13.45 -10.95
CA LEU A 5 23.60 12.20 -11.22
C LEU A 5 22.46 12.39 -12.25
N SER A 6 22.05 13.64 -12.48
CA SER A 6 21.01 14.07 -13.43
C SER A 6 21.31 13.81 -14.92
N HIS A 7 22.53 13.42 -15.29
CA HIS A 7 22.87 13.09 -16.69
C HIS A 7 22.91 11.57 -16.97
N LEU A 8 22.65 10.72 -15.99
CA LEU A 8 22.84 9.26 -16.08
C LEU A 8 21.56 8.46 -16.36
N CYS A 9 20.39 9.09 -16.42
CA CYS A 9 19.15 8.38 -16.67
C CYS A 9 18.39 9.02 -17.84
N SER A 10 17.89 8.19 -18.75
CA SER A 10 17.27 8.64 -20.00
C SER A 10 16.10 7.75 -20.43
N PHE A 11 15.54 6.95 -19.51
CA PHE A 11 14.60 5.90 -19.86
C PHE A 11 13.30 5.98 -19.04
N GLN A 12 12.18 5.84 -19.74
CA GLN A 12 10.86 5.64 -19.17
C GLN A 12 10.66 4.14 -18.96
N ALA A 13 10.56 3.70 -17.71
CA ALA A 13 10.38 2.30 -17.35
C ALA A 13 9.02 1.75 -17.80
N SER A 14 8.99 0.50 -18.26
CA SER A 14 7.78 -0.25 -18.60
C SER A 14 7.57 -1.39 -17.60
N CYS A 15 6.75 -1.12 -16.58
CA CYS A 15 6.58 -2.09 -15.49
C CYS A 15 5.61 -3.24 -15.78
N SER A 16 4.98 -3.27 -16.97
CA SER A 16 4.00 -4.31 -17.34
C SER A 16 4.59 -5.70 -17.48
N GLU A 17 5.90 -5.82 -17.68
CA GLU A 17 6.59 -7.12 -17.83
C GLU A 17 6.98 -7.75 -16.48
N TYR A 18 6.85 -7.01 -15.38
CA TYR A 18 7.24 -7.47 -14.05
C TYR A 18 6.02 -7.86 -13.23
N GLN A 19 6.11 -8.98 -12.51
CA GLN A 19 5.05 -9.45 -11.64
C GLN A 19 5.62 -9.92 -10.30
N LEU A 20 4.92 -9.60 -9.22
CA LEU A 20 5.24 -10.15 -7.90
C LEU A 20 4.98 -11.66 -7.91
N SER A 21 5.88 -12.41 -7.28
CA SER A 21 5.64 -13.79 -6.90
C SER A 21 4.43 -13.91 -5.96
N GLY A 22 3.88 -15.12 -5.81
CA GLY A 22 2.83 -15.41 -4.83
C GLY A 22 3.19 -15.07 -3.38
N SER A 23 4.48 -14.86 -3.07
CA SER A 23 4.96 -14.35 -1.78
C SER A 23 5.03 -12.82 -1.69
N GLY A 24 4.52 -12.09 -2.68
CA GLY A 24 4.54 -10.62 -2.71
C GLY A 24 5.92 -10.02 -2.95
N ASN A 25 6.86 -10.80 -3.50
CA ASN A 25 8.24 -10.37 -3.76
C ASN A 25 8.60 -10.45 -5.25
N LEU A 26 9.45 -9.53 -5.72
CA LEU A 26 10.07 -9.56 -7.05
C LEU A 26 11.60 -9.60 -6.90
N ALA A 27 12.21 -10.65 -7.45
CA ALA A 27 13.66 -10.79 -7.49
C ALA A 27 14.22 -10.01 -8.69
N CYS A 28 15.17 -9.11 -8.44
CA CYS A 28 15.79 -8.29 -9.48
C CYS A 28 17.24 -8.69 -9.74
N PRO A 29 17.70 -8.62 -11.00
CA PRO A 29 19.10 -8.83 -11.32
C PRO A 29 19.98 -7.74 -10.68
N ARG A 30 21.22 -8.09 -10.33
CA ARG A 30 22.21 -7.16 -9.78
C ARG A 30 22.99 -6.44 -10.88
N ILE A 31 22.27 -5.88 -11.86
CA ILE A 31 22.83 -5.11 -12.98
C ILE A 31 22.59 -3.63 -12.72
N PHE A 32 23.60 -2.79 -12.93
CA PHE A 32 23.48 -1.34 -12.75
C PHE A 32 23.22 -0.65 -14.09
N GLN A 33 21.97 -0.24 -14.32
CA GLN A 33 21.48 0.48 -15.50
C GLN A 33 20.44 1.51 -15.01
N PRO A 34 20.90 2.67 -14.51
CA PRO A 34 20.06 3.53 -13.66
C PRO A 34 18.89 4.17 -14.41
N VAL A 35 17.75 4.26 -13.71
CA VAL A 35 16.52 4.95 -14.17
C VAL A 35 16.10 5.99 -13.14
N CYS A 36 15.36 7.03 -13.55
CA CYS A 36 14.82 8.01 -12.61
C CYS A 36 13.34 7.78 -12.37
N GLY A 37 12.95 7.78 -11.10
CA GLY A 37 11.55 7.86 -10.71
C GLY A 37 11.03 9.30 -10.79
N THR A 38 9.71 9.43 -10.76
CA THR A 38 9.01 10.72 -10.64
C THR A 38 9.13 11.35 -9.26
N ASP A 39 9.60 10.58 -8.28
CA ASP A 39 9.98 10.97 -6.93
C ASP A 39 11.37 11.60 -6.84
N ASN A 40 12.04 11.84 -7.97
CA ASN A 40 13.40 12.36 -8.06
C ASN A 40 14.46 11.44 -7.44
N VAL A 41 14.16 10.14 -7.30
CA VAL A 41 15.09 9.11 -6.85
C VAL A 41 15.66 8.36 -8.06
N THR A 42 16.97 8.10 -8.03
CA THR A 42 17.62 7.23 -9.02
C THR A 42 17.59 5.79 -8.53
N TYR A 43 17.02 4.91 -9.35
CA TYR A 43 16.92 3.48 -9.07
C TYR A 43 18.06 2.74 -9.79
N PRO A 44 18.64 1.69 -9.19
CA PRO A 44 19.79 0.97 -9.78
C PRO A 44 19.50 0.34 -11.15
N ASN A 45 18.26 -0.07 -11.37
CA ASN A 45 17.76 -0.59 -12.63
C ASN A 45 16.23 -0.50 -12.69
N GLU A 46 15.68 -0.71 -13.88
CA GLU A 46 14.23 -0.74 -14.15
C GLU A 46 13.48 -1.71 -13.23
N CYS A 47 13.98 -2.94 -13.06
CA CYS A 47 13.35 -3.92 -12.17
C CYS A 47 13.19 -3.39 -10.75
N SER A 48 14.19 -2.67 -10.22
CA SER A 48 14.16 -2.13 -8.86
C SER A 48 13.10 -1.03 -8.71
N LEU A 49 12.96 -0.16 -9.71
CA LEU A 49 11.88 0.84 -9.77
C LEU A 49 10.52 0.15 -9.87
N CYS A 50 10.36 -0.79 -10.80
CA CYS A 50 9.10 -1.49 -11.00
C CYS A 50 8.70 -2.34 -9.79
N ARG A 51 9.65 -2.95 -9.09
CA ARG A 51 9.39 -3.60 -7.79
C ARG A 51 8.80 -2.62 -6.79
N GLN A 52 9.36 -1.43 -6.66
CA GLN A 52 8.85 -0.41 -5.73
C GLN A 52 7.42 -0.01 -6.10
N ILE A 53 7.13 0.23 -7.39
CA ILE A 53 5.79 0.55 -7.89
C ILE A 53 4.82 -0.60 -7.62
N LEU A 54 5.18 -1.84 -7.92
CA LEU A 54 4.34 -3.02 -7.68
C LEU A 54 4.05 -3.24 -6.21
N LEU A 55 5.05 -3.05 -5.33
CA LEU A 55 4.86 -3.15 -3.87
C LEU A 55 3.95 -2.03 -3.34
N LEU A 56 4.12 -0.80 -3.85
CA LEU A 56 3.23 0.32 -3.52
C LEU A 56 1.80 0.04 -3.98
N ASN A 57 1.60 -0.49 -5.19
CA ASN A 57 0.27 -0.85 -5.69
C ASN A 57 -0.36 -1.97 -4.85
N MET A 58 0.42 -2.99 -4.48
CA MET A 58 -0.05 -4.08 -3.62
C MET A 58 -0.44 -3.56 -2.22
N PHE A 59 0.38 -2.67 -1.65
CA PHE A 59 0.08 -2.01 -0.39
C PHE A 59 -1.17 -1.13 -0.50
N LEU A 60 -1.28 -0.33 -1.56
CA LEU A 60 -2.42 0.55 -1.79
C LEU A 60 -3.71 -0.24 -1.99
N LEU A 61 -3.67 -1.36 -2.71
CA LEU A 61 -4.81 -2.27 -2.87
C LEU A 61 -5.26 -2.87 -1.53
N HIS A 62 -4.32 -3.32 -0.70
CA HIS A 62 -4.63 -3.78 0.66
C HIS A 62 -5.08 -2.66 1.59
N TYR A 63 -4.62 -1.43 1.38
CA TYR A 63 -5.06 -0.27 2.14
C TYR A 63 -6.49 0.14 1.74
N LEU A 64 -6.82 0.03 0.45
CA LEU A 64 -8.16 0.29 -0.08
C LEU A 64 -9.18 -0.75 0.38
N GLN A 65 -8.73 -1.98 0.66
CA GLN A 65 -9.58 -3.07 1.15
C GLN A 65 -9.28 -3.38 2.62
N ILE A 66 -10.13 -2.89 3.53
CA ILE A 66 -9.98 -3.21 4.95
C ILE A 66 -10.34 -4.67 5.20
N ASP A 67 -9.31 -5.50 5.38
CA ASP A 67 -9.50 -6.88 5.82
C ASP A 67 -9.72 -6.95 7.35
N CYS A 68 -10.96 -7.29 7.73
CA CYS A 68 -11.37 -7.53 9.10
C CYS A 68 -11.36 -9.03 9.49
N SER A 69 -10.93 -9.95 8.63
CA SER A 69 -10.99 -11.40 8.87
C SER A 69 -10.21 -11.88 10.10
N ASN A 70 -9.21 -11.10 10.51
CA ASN A 70 -8.40 -11.37 11.71
C ASN A 70 -9.07 -10.90 13.02
N PHE A 71 -10.12 -10.08 12.95
CA PHE A 71 -10.86 -9.58 14.10
C PHE A 71 -11.97 -10.58 14.46
N LYS A 72 -11.65 -11.51 15.36
CA LYS A 72 -12.55 -12.59 15.79
C LYS A 72 -13.18 -12.35 17.16
N ARG A 73 -12.78 -11.28 17.85
CA ARG A 73 -13.29 -10.93 19.17
C ARG A 73 -13.54 -9.44 19.29
N THR A 74 -14.44 -9.09 20.17
CA THR A 74 -14.88 -7.71 20.41
C THR A 74 -14.25 -7.09 21.65
N ASP A 75 -13.52 -7.87 22.45
CA ASP A 75 -12.80 -7.49 23.67
C ASP A 75 -11.33 -7.10 23.40
N LEU A 76 -11.03 -6.71 22.15
CA LEU A 76 -9.70 -6.25 21.75
C LEU A 76 -9.48 -4.81 22.21
N TYR A 77 -8.30 -4.56 22.78
CA TYR A 77 -7.81 -3.20 23.01
C TYR A 77 -7.26 -2.63 21.70
N CYS A 78 -7.85 -1.55 21.24
CA CYS A 78 -7.35 -0.81 20.09
C CYS A 78 -6.27 0.18 20.53
N THR A 79 -5.31 0.39 19.65
CA THR A 79 -4.32 1.45 19.75
C THR A 79 -4.95 2.80 19.36
N GLU A 80 -4.30 3.91 19.75
CA GLU A 80 -4.82 5.28 19.61
C GLU A 80 -4.39 5.96 18.30
N GLU A 81 -3.88 5.22 17.30
CA GLU A 81 -3.61 5.81 16.00
C GLU A 81 -4.92 6.27 15.35
N TYR A 82 -4.83 7.40 14.65
CA TYR A 82 -5.97 8.00 13.98
C TYR A 82 -5.80 7.92 12.47
N VAL A 83 -6.47 6.91 11.89
CA VAL A 83 -6.56 6.63 10.45
C VAL A 83 -8.05 6.32 10.19
N PRO A 84 -8.89 7.34 9.99
CA PRO A 84 -10.34 7.18 10.06
C PRO A 84 -10.92 6.39 8.88
N HIS A 85 -12.04 5.71 9.14
CA HIS A 85 -12.81 4.95 8.18
C HIS A 85 -14.29 5.29 8.28
N CYS A 86 -14.93 5.63 7.16
CA CYS A 86 -16.34 5.93 7.11
C CYS A 86 -17.13 4.64 6.87
N GLY A 87 -17.98 4.26 7.82
CA GLY A 87 -18.86 3.10 7.71
C GLY A 87 -20.10 3.38 6.85
N SER A 88 -20.70 2.32 6.32
CA SER A 88 -21.98 2.39 5.59
C SER A 88 -23.17 2.87 6.45
N ASP A 89 -22.97 2.95 7.76
CA ASP A 89 -23.88 3.53 8.76
C ASP A 89 -23.69 5.04 8.94
N GLY A 90 -22.75 5.67 8.22
CA GLY A 90 -22.42 7.08 8.33
C GLY A 90 -21.60 7.44 9.57
N VAL A 91 -21.01 6.44 10.24
CA VAL A 91 -20.16 6.66 11.43
C VAL A 91 -18.69 6.63 11.04
N THR A 92 -17.93 7.59 11.57
CA THR A 92 -16.47 7.62 11.47
C THR A 92 -15.84 6.75 12.56
N TYR A 93 -15.06 5.76 12.14
CA TYR A 93 -14.29 4.88 13.02
C TYR A 93 -12.82 5.27 12.99
N GLY A 94 -12.26 5.67 14.14
CA GLY A 94 -10.95 6.32 14.21
C GLY A 94 -9.76 5.51 13.69
N ASN A 95 -9.86 4.18 13.66
CA ASN A 95 -8.86 3.31 13.03
C ASN A 95 -9.44 1.96 12.61
N LYS A 96 -8.61 1.14 11.97
CA LYS A 96 -8.96 -0.20 11.49
C LYS A 96 -9.50 -1.09 12.62
N CYS A 97 -8.94 -0.98 13.83
CA CYS A 97 -9.36 -1.81 14.96
C CYS A 97 -10.80 -1.48 15.38
N TYR A 98 -11.11 -0.20 15.60
CA TYR A 98 -12.47 0.22 15.95
C TYR A 98 -13.49 -0.12 14.86
N PHE A 99 -13.12 0.11 13.59
CA PHE A 99 -13.98 -0.25 12.46
C PHE A 99 -14.26 -1.77 12.42
N CYS A 100 -13.23 -2.61 12.48
CA CYS A 100 -13.42 -4.06 12.38
C CYS A 100 -14.14 -4.67 13.58
N ILE A 101 -13.97 -4.13 14.79
CA ILE A 101 -14.79 -4.52 15.95
C ILE A 101 -16.27 -4.19 15.70
N ALA A 102 -16.56 -3.03 15.11
CA ALA A 102 -17.93 -2.65 14.76
C ALA A 102 -18.53 -3.56 13.68
N VAL A 103 -17.74 -3.91 12.66
CA VAL A 103 -18.15 -4.89 11.62
C VAL A 103 -18.49 -6.24 12.25
N LEU A 104 -17.67 -6.72 13.19
CA LEU A 104 -17.93 -7.97 13.91
C LEU A 104 -19.21 -7.89 14.75
N LYS A 105 -19.42 -6.77 15.46
CA LYS A 105 -20.63 -6.52 16.28
C LYS A 105 -21.90 -6.40 15.43
N SER A 106 -21.79 -5.90 14.20
CA SER A 106 -22.93 -5.70 13.30
C SER A 106 -23.32 -6.98 12.55
N HIS A 107 -22.62 -8.10 12.76
CA HIS A 107 -22.84 -9.36 12.07
C HIS A 107 -22.81 -9.22 10.53
N GLY A 108 -21.94 -8.36 10.01
CA GLY A 108 -21.75 -8.15 8.57
C GLY A 108 -22.70 -7.16 7.92
N SER A 109 -23.54 -6.47 8.69
CA SER A 109 -24.40 -5.38 8.18
C SER A 109 -23.67 -4.05 7.98
N LEU A 110 -22.46 -3.92 8.53
CA LEU A 110 -21.60 -2.74 8.38
C LEU A 110 -20.51 -3.06 7.35
N SER A 111 -20.39 -2.20 6.34
CA SER A 111 -19.31 -2.24 5.36
C SER A 111 -18.58 -0.91 5.30
N LEU A 112 -17.41 -0.90 4.66
CA LEU A 112 -16.67 0.34 4.44
C LEU A 112 -17.38 1.13 3.34
N GLN A 113 -17.70 2.39 3.62
CA GLN A 113 -18.18 3.32 2.60
C GLN A 113 -17.00 3.96 1.87
N HIS A 114 -16.09 4.60 2.61
CA HIS A 114 -14.81 5.08 2.09
C HIS A 114 -13.77 5.25 3.20
N LEU A 115 -12.51 5.39 2.80
CA LEU A 115 -11.43 5.77 3.70
C LEU A 115 -11.57 7.25 4.10
N GLY A 116 -11.19 7.60 5.32
CA GLY A 116 -11.37 8.94 5.88
C GLY A 116 -12.56 9.04 6.83
N GLU A 117 -12.83 10.25 7.30
CA GLU A 117 -14.05 10.57 8.05
C GLU A 117 -15.26 10.59 7.11
N CYS A 118 -16.43 10.20 7.61
CA CYS A 118 -17.71 10.69 7.07
C CYS A 118 -17.82 12.20 7.36
#